data_AF-A0A925HZ24-F1
#
_entry.id   AF-A0A925HZ24-F1
#
_cell.length_a   1.000
_cell.length_b   1.000
_cell.length_c   1.000
_cell.angle_alpha   90.00
_cell.angle_beta   90.00
_cell.angle_gamma   90.00
#
_symmetry.space_group_name_H-M   'P 1'
#
loop_
_entity.id
_entity.type
_entity.pdbx_description
1 polymer ?
#
loop_
_entity_poly.entity_id
_entity_poly.type
_entity_poly.pdbx_seq_one_letter_code
_entity_poly.pdbx_strand_id
1 'polypeptide(L)'
;MLAGICCADDENERFLEGLRQRRLFELAEKYCVERLSGTQLPPVMQGDLAVELIRTYALHAANSPPDRRAELWKLARMTAAEFQRQSPEHPRGILIRMQDALTLLAQGELARQELEAGATDPAEVESARQALRDATKLLADLDKELSREIPLRRRGQPKPDELTADELTSLQHNAYHQLARVYRNQALLYEPKSADQVAGLTKACEILAQPLTVLGPDEPLAWQIRLDLALCQRLLRNLDGAKEQIEQVDRDGVDPAVRLRCRAEAIRVELAVHNLQETQVLLKKGLKEGRTLEGATSADYDFALFEAQLALWRDAERAKDKLMAKAYQDQTLN
;
A
#
# COMPACT_ATOMS: atom_id res chain seq x y z
N MET A 1 -0.74 0.16 -5.06
CA MET A 1 -0.36 0.36 -6.48
C MET A 1 -0.75 1.76 -6.88
N LEU A 2 0.01 2.40 -7.76
CA LEU A 2 -0.28 3.77 -8.21
C LEU A 2 -1.69 3.79 -8.81
N ALA A 3 -2.59 4.54 -8.18
CA ALA A 3 -3.80 5.02 -8.84
C ALA A 3 -3.52 6.49 -9.20
N GLY A 4 -3.75 6.88 -10.46
CA GLY A 4 -3.81 8.29 -10.84
C GLY A 4 -2.50 9.00 -11.25
N ILE A 5 -1.50 8.30 -11.82
CA ILE A 5 -0.34 8.98 -12.46
C ILE A 5 -0.30 8.78 -13.98
N CYS A 6 -1.15 7.94 -14.56
CA CYS A 6 -1.12 7.66 -16.01
C CYS A 6 -2.17 8.49 -16.74
N CYS A 7 -1.75 9.30 -17.72
CA CYS A 7 -2.62 9.96 -18.69
C CYS A 7 -3.01 8.98 -19.82
N ALA A 8 -3.38 7.74 -19.48
CA ALA A 8 -4.16 6.93 -20.40
C ALA A 8 -5.53 7.60 -20.52
N ASP A 9 -6.17 7.58 -21.69
CA ASP A 9 -7.59 7.95 -21.80
C ASP A 9 -8.33 7.42 -20.58
N ASP A 10 -8.93 8.33 -19.78
CA ASP A 10 -9.57 8.05 -18.48
C ASP A 10 -10.52 6.83 -18.57
N GLU A 11 -11.05 6.56 -19.76
CA GLU A 11 -11.84 5.37 -20.10
C GLU A 11 -11.07 4.04 -20.04
N ASN A 12 -9.84 3.96 -20.57
CA ASN A 12 -9.02 2.75 -20.56
C ASN A 12 -8.59 2.38 -19.14
N GLU A 13 -8.15 3.37 -18.35
CA GLU A 13 -7.78 3.14 -16.95
C GLU A 13 -8.99 2.66 -16.15
N ARG A 14 -10.14 3.33 -16.28
CA ARG A 14 -11.39 2.91 -15.62
C ARG A 14 -11.85 1.52 -16.05
N PHE A 15 -11.74 1.21 -17.34
CA PHE A 15 -12.10 -0.11 -17.87
C PHE A 15 -11.23 -1.21 -17.26
N LEU A 16 -9.91 -1.06 -17.33
CA LEU A 16 -8.96 -2.03 -16.78
C LEU A 16 -9.08 -2.15 -15.26
N GLU A 17 -9.27 -1.04 -14.55
CA GLU A 17 -9.50 -1.04 -13.12
C GLU A 17 -10.82 -1.77 -12.78
N GLY A 18 -11.88 -1.54 -13.54
CA GLY A 18 -13.16 -2.25 -13.38
C GLY A 18 -13.05 -3.76 -13.61
N LEU A 19 -12.19 -4.22 -14.53
CA LEU A 19 -11.89 -5.64 -14.72
C LEU A 19 -11.15 -6.23 -13.51
N ARG A 20 -10.12 -5.54 -13.03
CA ARG A 20 -9.32 -6.01 -11.89
C ARG A 20 -10.11 -6.05 -10.58
N GLN A 21 -10.96 -5.06 -10.32
CA GLN A 21 -11.86 -5.06 -9.17
C GLN A 21 -12.80 -6.27 -9.15
N ARG A 22 -13.22 -6.73 -10.33
CA ARG A 22 -14.04 -7.93 -10.52
C ARG A 22 -13.21 -9.22 -10.64
N ARG A 23 -11.90 -9.14 -10.45
CA ARG A 23 -10.93 -10.24 -10.58
C ARG A 23 -10.89 -10.88 -11.97
N LEU A 24 -11.26 -10.14 -13.01
CA LEU A 24 -11.19 -10.57 -14.41
C LEU A 24 -9.79 -10.33 -14.99
N PHE A 25 -8.77 -10.86 -14.34
CA PHE A 25 -7.36 -10.57 -14.66
C PHE A 25 -6.98 -11.03 -16.06
N GLU A 26 -7.33 -12.26 -16.44
CA GLU A 26 -7.02 -12.80 -17.77
C GLU A 26 -7.61 -11.94 -18.92
N LEU A 27 -8.76 -11.31 -18.70
CA LEU A 27 -9.38 -10.42 -19.68
C LEU A 27 -8.62 -9.09 -19.78
N ALA A 28 -8.21 -8.54 -18.65
CA ALA A 28 -7.38 -7.33 -18.61
C ALA A 28 -6.01 -7.56 -19.26
N GLU A 29 -5.39 -8.73 -19.02
CA GLU A 29 -4.13 -9.13 -19.66
C GLU A 29 -4.27 -9.21 -21.17
N LYS A 30 -5.28 -9.93 -21.67
CA LYS A 30 -5.57 -10.04 -23.11
C LYS A 30 -5.78 -8.66 -23.74
N TYR A 31 -6.55 -7.79 -23.09
CA TYR A 31 -6.78 -6.43 -23.56
C TYR A 31 -5.47 -5.67 -23.77
N CYS A 32 -4.60 -5.66 -22.76
CA CYS A 32 -3.31 -4.98 -22.83
C CYS A 32 -2.40 -5.59 -23.90
N VAL A 33 -2.28 -6.92 -23.96
CA VAL A 33 -1.42 -7.63 -24.92
C VAL A 33 -1.89 -7.40 -26.35
N GLU A 34 -3.18 -7.54 -26.64
CA GLU A 34 -3.74 -7.31 -27.97
C GLU A 34 -3.50 -5.87 -28.43
N ARG A 35 -3.74 -4.88 -27.56
CA ARG A 35 -3.48 -3.47 -27.88
C ARG A 35 -1.99 -3.20 -28.12
N LEU A 36 -1.10 -3.71 -27.27
CA LEU A 36 0.34 -3.57 -27.44
C LEU A 36 0.87 -4.26 -28.70
N SER A 37 0.20 -5.32 -29.17
CA SER A 37 0.54 -6.01 -30.43
C SER A 37 -0.01 -5.32 -31.69
N GLY A 38 -0.95 -4.38 -31.53
CA GLY A 38 -1.55 -3.61 -32.61
C GLY A 38 -0.57 -2.63 -33.28
N THR A 39 -0.87 -2.24 -34.52
CA THR A 39 -0.03 -1.33 -35.32
C THR A 39 0.08 0.08 -34.70
N GLN A 40 1.33 0.58 -34.63
CA GLN A 40 1.76 1.94 -34.26
C GLN A 40 0.90 2.68 -33.22
N LEU A 41 0.99 2.25 -31.96
CA LEU A 41 0.51 3.04 -30.83
C LEU A 41 1.40 4.28 -30.60
N PRO A 42 0.84 5.42 -30.17
CA PRO A 42 1.62 6.53 -29.66
C PRO A 42 2.51 6.10 -28.48
N PRO A 43 3.74 6.63 -28.33
CA PRO A 43 4.65 6.24 -27.25
C PRO A 43 4.03 6.33 -25.84
N VAL A 44 3.27 7.39 -25.55
CA VAL A 44 2.56 7.54 -24.27
C VAL A 44 1.65 6.34 -24.00
N MET A 45 0.77 6.01 -24.96
CA MET A 45 -0.17 4.91 -24.82
C MET A 45 0.52 3.56 -24.71
N GLN A 46 1.63 3.36 -25.43
CA GLN A 46 2.44 2.15 -25.32
C GLN A 46 3.02 2.00 -23.91
N GLY A 47 3.56 3.08 -23.34
CA GLY A 47 4.07 3.11 -21.97
C GLY A 47 2.98 2.86 -20.93
N ASP A 48 1.84 3.54 -21.05
CA ASP A 48 0.74 3.43 -20.09
C ASP A 48 0.11 2.03 -20.12
N LEU A 49 -0.09 1.44 -21.29
CA LEU A 49 -0.57 0.05 -21.41
C LEU A 49 0.44 -0.96 -20.85
N ALA A 50 1.74 -0.72 -21.00
CA ALA A 50 2.76 -1.57 -20.39
C ALA A 50 2.74 -1.48 -18.86
N VAL A 51 2.57 -0.28 -18.28
CA VAL A 51 2.35 -0.09 -16.84
C VAL A 51 1.13 -0.88 -16.37
N GLU A 52 0.01 -0.74 -17.08
CA GLU A 52 -1.24 -1.43 -16.75
C GLU A 52 -1.14 -2.96 -16.87
N LEU A 53 -0.38 -3.47 -17.85
CA LEU A 53 -0.12 -4.90 -17.99
C LEU A 53 0.70 -5.44 -16.81
N ILE A 54 1.79 -4.77 -16.44
CA ILE A 54 2.62 -5.14 -15.29
C ILE A 54 1.79 -5.13 -14.01
N ARG A 55 0.98 -4.07 -13.81
CA ARG A 55 0.05 -3.95 -12.68
C ARG A 55 -0.97 -5.09 -12.65
N THR A 56 -1.50 -5.48 -13.81
CA THR A 56 -2.48 -6.56 -13.92
C THR A 56 -1.87 -7.91 -13.55
N TYR A 57 -0.69 -8.25 -14.07
CA TYR A 57 0.03 -9.47 -13.68
C TYR A 57 0.34 -9.49 -12.17
N ALA A 58 0.79 -8.37 -11.61
CA ALA A 58 1.06 -8.27 -10.18
C ALA A 58 -0.20 -8.50 -9.33
N LEU A 59 -1.33 -7.92 -9.72
CA LEU A 59 -2.61 -8.13 -9.03
C LEU A 59 -3.14 -9.55 -9.21
N HIS A 60 -2.99 -10.12 -10.40
CA HIS A 60 -3.36 -11.51 -10.65
C HIS A 60 -2.55 -12.44 -9.76
N ALA A 61 -1.23 -12.24 -9.68
CA ALA A 61 -0.35 -13.03 -8.83
C ALA A 61 -0.75 -12.93 -7.35
N ALA A 62 -1.05 -11.71 -6.86
CA ALA A 62 -1.46 -11.48 -5.48
C ALA A 62 -2.79 -12.15 -5.10
N ASN A 63 -3.66 -12.41 -6.08
CA ASN A 63 -4.96 -13.04 -5.89
C ASN A 63 -4.98 -14.52 -6.36
N SER A 64 -3.82 -15.06 -6.71
CA SER A 64 -3.68 -16.44 -7.19
C SER A 64 -3.17 -17.39 -6.10
N PRO A 65 -3.50 -18.69 -6.20
CA PRO A 65 -2.92 -19.68 -5.30
C PRO A 65 -1.39 -19.81 -5.49
N PRO A 66 -0.67 -20.37 -4.50
CA PRO A 66 0.81 -20.46 -4.50
C PRO A 66 1.45 -21.12 -5.72
N ASP A 67 0.79 -22.11 -6.31
CA ASP A 67 1.28 -22.87 -7.47
C ASP A 67 1.33 -22.04 -8.77
N ARG A 68 0.46 -21.05 -8.92
CA ARG A 68 0.36 -20.22 -10.14
C ARG A 68 1.02 -18.85 -10.02
N ARG A 69 1.15 -18.31 -8.81
CA ARG A 69 1.62 -16.92 -8.61
C ARG A 69 3.06 -16.68 -9.06
N ALA A 70 3.94 -17.66 -8.96
CA ALA A 70 5.37 -17.49 -9.26
C ALA A 70 5.60 -17.11 -10.73
N GLU A 71 4.85 -17.73 -11.64
CA GLU A 71 4.89 -17.42 -13.07
C GLU A 71 4.34 -16.02 -13.35
N LEU A 72 3.24 -15.62 -12.70
CA LEU A 72 2.64 -14.29 -12.84
C LEU A 72 3.57 -13.17 -12.33
N TRP A 73 4.24 -13.38 -11.19
CA TRP A 73 5.28 -12.44 -10.71
C TRP A 73 6.40 -12.31 -11.74
N LYS A 74 6.88 -13.43 -12.28
CA LYS A 74 7.93 -13.43 -13.31
C LYS A 74 7.48 -12.70 -14.57
N LEU A 75 6.25 -12.90 -15.04
CA LEU A 75 5.69 -12.21 -16.20
C LEU A 75 5.68 -10.69 -15.99
N ALA A 76 5.19 -10.21 -14.84
CA ALA A 76 5.21 -8.78 -14.51
C ALA A 76 6.63 -8.18 -14.61
N ARG A 77 7.61 -8.83 -13.97
CA ARG A 77 9.02 -8.40 -13.98
C ARG A 77 9.63 -8.46 -15.39
N MET A 78 9.35 -9.51 -16.15
CA MET A 78 9.86 -9.68 -17.51
C MET A 78 9.30 -8.62 -18.46
N THR A 79 8.01 -8.27 -18.35
CA THR A 79 7.41 -7.21 -19.14
C THR A 79 8.10 -5.87 -18.89
N ALA A 80 8.37 -5.52 -17.62
CA ALA A 80 9.10 -4.30 -17.28
C ALA A 80 10.54 -4.30 -17.84
N ALA A 81 11.27 -5.40 -17.66
CA ALA A 81 12.64 -5.54 -18.13
C ALA A 81 12.75 -5.50 -19.67
N GLU A 82 11.81 -6.16 -20.37
CA GLU A 82 11.76 -6.16 -21.83
C GLU A 82 11.50 -4.75 -22.36
N PHE A 83 10.52 -4.04 -21.80
CA PHE A 83 10.20 -2.68 -22.19
C PHE A 83 11.41 -1.75 -22.04
N GLN A 84 12.09 -1.81 -20.90
CA GLN A 84 13.29 -0.99 -20.64
C GLN A 84 14.44 -1.34 -21.58
N ARG A 85 14.60 -2.61 -21.96
CA ARG A 85 15.64 -3.03 -22.90
C ARG A 85 15.35 -2.59 -24.33
N GLN A 86 14.09 -2.70 -24.76
CA GLN A 86 13.66 -2.33 -26.12
C GLN A 86 13.56 -0.81 -26.30
N SER A 87 13.27 -0.06 -25.24
CA SER A 87 13.09 1.39 -25.30
C SER A 87 13.72 2.09 -24.08
N PRO A 88 15.07 2.14 -23.98
CA PRO A 88 15.76 2.69 -22.81
C PRO A 88 15.47 4.19 -22.55
N GLU A 89 15.27 4.96 -23.61
CA GLU A 89 15.00 6.41 -23.54
C GLU A 89 13.50 6.74 -23.65
N HIS A 90 12.62 5.76 -23.41
CA HIS A 90 11.18 5.98 -23.51
C HIS A 90 10.68 7.02 -22.49
N PRO A 91 9.85 8.01 -22.88
CA PRO A 91 9.37 9.06 -21.97
C PRO A 91 8.65 8.54 -20.71
N ARG A 92 7.98 7.39 -20.83
CA ARG A 92 7.29 6.70 -19.72
C ARG A 92 8.15 5.66 -18.99
N GLY A 93 9.44 5.53 -19.32
CA GLY A 93 10.33 4.51 -18.74
C GLY A 93 10.42 4.59 -17.21
N ILE A 94 10.32 5.79 -16.64
CA ILE A 94 10.32 6.00 -15.19
C ILE A 94 9.08 5.40 -14.50
N LEU A 95 7.91 5.45 -15.16
CA LEU A 95 6.67 4.84 -14.65
C LEU A 95 6.75 3.31 -14.68
N ILE A 96 7.38 2.75 -15.73
CA ILE A 96 7.62 1.30 -15.83
C ILE A 96 8.51 0.82 -14.69
N ARG A 97 9.61 1.54 -14.41
CA ARG A 97 10.50 1.21 -13.27
C ARG A 97 9.79 1.34 -11.93
N MET A 98 8.96 2.37 -11.75
CA MET A 98 8.16 2.53 -10.54
C MET A 98 7.19 1.34 -10.37
N GLN A 99 6.47 0.96 -11.42
CA GLN A 99 5.55 -0.17 -11.36
C GLN A 99 6.26 -1.52 -11.16
N ASP A 100 7.48 -1.68 -11.68
CA ASP A 100 8.33 -2.85 -11.41
C ASP A 100 8.67 -2.95 -9.91
N ALA A 101 9.05 -1.83 -9.29
CA ALA A 101 9.32 -1.77 -7.85
C ALA A 101 8.06 -2.07 -7.03
N LEU A 102 6.88 -1.62 -7.47
CA LEU A 102 5.61 -1.94 -6.80
C LEU A 102 5.19 -3.39 -6.93
N THR A 103 5.59 -4.06 -8.02
CA THR A 103 5.39 -5.50 -8.18
C THR A 103 6.18 -6.26 -7.12
N LEU A 104 7.44 -5.89 -6.91
CA LEU A 104 8.29 -6.46 -5.87
C LEU A 104 7.78 -6.17 -4.45
N LEU A 105 7.32 -4.93 -4.19
CA LEU A 105 6.68 -4.58 -2.92
C LEU A 105 5.45 -5.45 -2.66
N ALA A 106 4.56 -5.61 -3.65
CA ALA A 106 3.36 -6.43 -3.51
C ALA A 106 3.69 -7.90 -3.24
N GLN A 107 4.71 -8.44 -3.91
CA GLN A 107 5.19 -9.80 -3.67
C GLN A 107 5.68 -9.98 -2.22
N GLY A 108 6.50 -9.04 -1.72
CA GLY A 108 7.00 -9.07 -0.34
C GLY A 108 5.90 -8.85 0.71
N GLU A 109 4.93 -7.99 0.41
CA GLU A 109 3.76 -7.74 1.27
C GLU A 109 2.90 -8.98 1.46
N LEU A 110 2.61 -9.70 0.37
CA LEU A 110 1.83 -10.94 0.42
C LEU A 110 2.55 -12.00 1.24
N ALA A 111 3.83 -12.24 0.97
CA ALA A 111 4.60 -13.24 1.71
C ALA A 111 4.70 -12.92 3.22
N ARG A 112 4.79 -11.62 3.58
CA ARG A 112 4.71 -11.19 4.98
C ARG A 112 3.34 -11.49 5.60
N GLN A 113 2.24 -11.23 4.87
CA GLN A 113 0.89 -11.57 5.34
C GLN A 113 0.71 -13.08 5.57
N GLU A 114 1.25 -13.90 4.67
CA GLU A 114 1.20 -15.36 4.78
C GLU A 114 2.04 -15.86 5.97
N LEU A 115 3.20 -15.24 6.22
CA LEU A 115 4.01 -15.54 7.40
C LEU A 115 3.26 -15.23 8.69
N GLU A 116 2.57 -14.09 8.78
CA GLU A 116 1.73 -13.74 9.94
C GLU A 116 0.57 -14.70 10.14
N ALA A 117 0.02 -15.25 9.06
CA ALA A 117 -1.01 -16.29 9.10
C ALA A 117 -0.46 -17.69 9.45
N GLY A 118 0.86 -17.85 9.56
CA GLY A 118 1.53 -19.12 9.84
C GLY A 118 1.60 -20.07 8.65
N ALA A 119 1.51 -19.55 7.42
CA ALA A 119 1.36 -20.33 6.19
C ALA A 119 2.64 -20.43 5.33
N THR A 120 3.81 -20.01 5.84
CA THR A 120 5.02 -19.76 5.03
C THR A 120 6.23 -20.57 5.47
N ASP A 121 6.97 -21.11 4.50
CA ASP A 121 8.27 -21.77 4.70
C ASP A 121 9.40 -20.73 4.90
N PRO A 122 10.40 -20.96 5.78
CA PRO A 122 11.61 -20.12 5.86
C PRO A 122 12.24 -19.70 4.51
N ALA A 123 12.21 -20.57 3.48
CA ALA A 123 12.73 -20.24 2.16
C ALA A 123 11.91 -19.14 1.45
N GLU A 124 10.59 -19.13 1.65
CA GLU A 124 9.69 -18.11 1.11
C GLU A 124 9.88 -16.76 1.81
N VAL A 125 10.19 -16.78 3.12
CA VAL A 125 10.54 -15.56 3.88
C VAL A 125 11.80 -14.90 3.32
N GLU A 126 12.85 -15.67 3.01
CA GLU A 126 14.06 -15.09 2.44
C GLU A 126 13.84 -14.57 1.01
N SER A 127 13.01 -15.27 0.21
CA SER A 127 12.59 -14.75 -1.09
C SER A 127 11.82 -13.42 -0.96
N ALA A 128 10.96 -13.29 0.05
CA ALA A 128 10.23 -12.05 0.32
C ALA A 128 11.17 -10.90 0.72
N ARG A 129 12.16 -11.19 1.57
CA ARG A 129 13.20 -10.21 1.94
C ARG A 129 13.99 -9.76 0.72
N GLN A 130 14.37 -10.69 -0.17
CA GLN A 130 15.07 -10.35 -1.40
C GLN A 130 14.23 -9.46 -2.31
N ALA A 131 12.96 -9.81 -2.52
CA ALA A 131 12.03 -8.99 -3.30
C ALA A 131 11.92 -7.56 -2.74
N LEU A 132 11.81 -7.41 -1.42
CA LEU A 132 11.76 -6.10 -0.77
C LEU A 132 13.10 -5.34 -0.88
N ARG A 133 14.25 -6.02 -0.78
CA ARG A 133 15.58 -5.39 -0.98
C ARG A 133 15.71 -4.84 -2.41
N ASP A 134 15.24 -5.59 -3.39
CA ASP A 134 15.24 -5.16 -4.79
C ASP A 134 14.27 -3.98 -5.00
N ALA A 135 13.10 -3.97 -4.35
CA ALA A 135 12.18 -2.83 -4.37
C ALA A 135 12.81 -1.57 -3.76
N THR A 136 13.49 -1.69 -2.61
CA THR A 136 14.23 -0.60 -1.97
C THR A 136 15.25 0.00 -2.93
N LYS A 137 16.02 -0.86 -3.62
CA LYS A 137 17.04 -0.42 -4.56
C LYS A 137 16.43 0.34 -5.74
N LEU A 138 15.39 -0.21 -6.37
CA LEU A 138 14.72 0.42 -7.50
C LEU A 138 14.10 1.78 -7.13
N LEU A 139 13.42 1.87 -5.99
CA LEU A 139 12.81 3.13 -5.52
C LEU A 139 13.85 4.17 -5.12
N ALA A 140 14.96 3.76 -4.48
CA ALA A 140 16.03 4.68 -4.12
C ALA A 140 16.79 5.20 -5.35
N ASP A 141 16.97 4.38 -6.39
CA ASP A 141 17.58 4.82 -7.64
C ASP A 141 16.64 5.73 -8.44
N LEU A 142 15.32 5.45 -8.44
CA LEU A 142 14.30 6.34 -8.98
C LEU A 142 14.30 7.71 -8.29
N ASP A 143 14.40 7.75 -6.97
CA ASP A 143 14.45 9.02 -6.23
C ASP A 143 15.68 9.88 -6.60
N LYS A 144 16.86 9.25 -6.74
CA LYS A 144 18.07 9.94 -7.20
C LYS A 144 17.90 10.53 -8.60
N GLU A 145 17.23 9.81 -9.48
CA GLU A 145 16.93 10.26 -10.84
C GLU A 145 15.93 11.43 -10.83
N LEU A 146 14.80 11.28 -10.13
CA LEU A 146 13.77 12.31 -9.98
C LEU A 146 14.33 13.60 -9.39
N SER A 147 15.17 13.50 -8.36
CA SER A 147 15.84 14.64 -7.73
C SER A 147 16.74 15.41 -8.71
N ARG A 148 17.28 14.75 -9.74
CA ARG A 148 18.07 15.39 -10.81
C ARG A 148 17.19 15.95 -11.92
N GLU A 149 16.15 15.22 -12.31
CA GLU A 149 15.30 15.58 -13.45
C GLU A 149 14.33 16.73 -13.13
N ILE A 150 13.71 16.76 -11.94
CA ILE A 150 12.70 17.77 -11.58
C ILE A 150 13.23 19.20 -11.78
N PRO A 151 14.42 19.60 -11.28
CA PRO A 151 14.96 20.93 -11.51
C PRO A 151 15.24 21.25 -12.98
N LEU A 152 15.67 20.26 -13.77
CA LEU A 152 15.91 20.43 -15.20
C LEU A 152 14.60 20.67 -15.95
N ARG A 153 13.56 19.92 -15.61
CA ARG A 153 12.22 20.03 -16.19
C ARG A 153 11.54 21.36 -15.86
N ARG A 154 11.76 21.90 -14.66
CA ARG A 154 11.27 23.26 -14.29
C ARG A 154 11.91 24.38 -15.09
N ARG A 155 13.13 24.19 -15.61
CA ARG A 155 13.88 25.20 -16.38
C ARG A 155 13.66 25.10 -17.88
N GLY A 156 13.25 23.94 -18.38
CA GLY A 156 13.00 23.67 -19.80
C GLY A 156 11.51 23.75 -20.16
N GLN A 157 11.23 23.81 -21.47
CA GLN A 157 9.89 23.50 -21.97
C GLN A 157 9.74 21.98 -22.03
N PRO A 158 8.64 21.41 -21.50
CA PRO A 158 8.36 19.98 -21.63
C PRO A 158 8.19 19.64 -23.11
N LYS A 159 8.85 18.57 -23.59
CA LYS A 159 8.54 18.07 -24.93
C LYS A 159 7.14 17.43 -24.89
N PRO A 160 6.44 17.35 -26.04
CA PRO A 160 5.26 16.51 -26.15
C PRO A 160 5.58 15.10 -25.63
N ASP A 161 4.65 14.51 -24.88
CA ASP A 161 4.71 13.13 -24.34
C ASP A 161 5.61 12.88 -23.12
N GLU A 162 6.40 13.87 -22.68
CA GLU A 162 7.20 13.76 -21.46
C GLU A 162 6.42 14.18 -20.21
N LEU A 163 6.77 13.57 -19.07
CA LEU A 163 6.26 13.98 -17.78
C LEU A 163 6.71 15.41 -17.44
N THR A 164 5.77 16.22 -16.99
CA THR A 164 5.98 17.56 -16.47
C THR A 164 6.72 17.53 -15.13
N ALA A 165 7.28 18.67 -14.72
CA ALA A 165 7.96 18.77 -13.43
C ALA A 165 7.01 18.49 -12.24
N ASP A 166 5.73 18.83 -12.38
CA ASP A 166 4.73 18.61 -11.33
C ASP A 166 4.32 17.14 -11.27
N GLU A 167 4.13 16.46 -12.41
CA GLU A 167 3.92 15.01 -12.45
C GLU A 167 5.10 14.24 -11.88
N LEU A 168 6.34 14.66 -12.17
CA LEU A 168 7.54 14.05 -11.59
C LEU A 168 7.66 14.31 -10.08
N THR A 169 7.25 15.49 -9.61
CA THR A 169 7.21 15.80 -8.16
C THR A 169 6.19 14.91 -7.46
N SER A 170 4.99 14.76 -8.03
CA SER A 170 3.96 13.84 -7.55
C SER A 170 4.44 12.39 -7.55
N LEU A 171 5.16 11.97 -8.60
CA LEU A 171 5.77 10.65 -8.69
C LEU A 171 6.83 10.46 -7.59
N GLN A 172 7.63 11.48 -7.27
CA GLN A 172 8.62 11.43 -6.18
C GLN A 172 7.96 11.28 -4.81
N HIS A 173 6.90 12.03 -4.52
CA HIS A 173 6.16 11.87 -3.27
C HIS A 173 5.55 10.47 -3.15
N ASN A 174 5.03 9.93 -4.25
CA ASN A 174 4.59 8.54 -4.31
C ASN A 174 5.76 7.57 -4.08
N ALA A 175 6.92 7.77 -4.71
CA ALA A 175 8.10 6.93 -4.50
C ALA A 175 8.52 6.90 -3.02
N TYR A 176 8.51 8.04 -2.31
CA TYR A 176 8.77 8.09 -0.86
C TYR A 176 7.75 7.30 -0.05
N HIS A 177 6.46 7.50 -0.33
CA HIS A 177 5.40 6.75 0.33
C HIS A 177 5.58 5.24 0.16
N GLN A 178 5.86 4.80 -1.06
CA GLN A 178 6.05 3.38 -1.37
C GLN A 178 7.36 2.83 -0.79
N LEU A 179 8.45 3.61 -0.77
CA LEU A 179 9.71 3.22 -0.16
C LEU A 179 9.57 3.03 1.35
N ALA A 180 8.84 3.91 2.04
CA ALA A 180 8.52 3.72 3.45
C ALA A 180 7.69 2.45 3.69
N ARG A 181 6.73 2.14 2.81
CA ARG A 181 6.01 0.86 2.85
C ARG A 181 6.96 -0.33 2.69
N VAL A 182 7.96 -0.27 1.80
CA VAL A 182 8.98 -1.33 1.68
C VAL A 182 9.72 -1.52 3.01
N TYR A 183 10.25 -0.44 3.59
CA TYR A 183 10.97 -0.51 4.87
C TYR A 183 10.11 -1.06 6.01
N ARG A 184 8.84 -0.66 6.10
CA ARG A 184 7.90 -1.21 7.08
C ARG A 184 7.73 -2.71 6.89
N ASN A 185 7.50 -3.17 5.65
CA ASN A 185 7.32 -4.60 5.38
C ASN A 185 8.60 -5.40 5.66
N GLN A 186 9.78 -4.86 5.37
CA GLN A 186 11.05 -5.48 5.74
C GLN A 186 11.18 -5.61 7.26
N ALA A 187 10.88 -4.54 7.99
CA ALA A 187 10.95 -4.52 9.44
C ALA A 187 10.02 -5.55 10.10
N LEU A 188 8.86 -5.80 9.51
CA LEU A 188 7.89 -6.80 9.97
C LEU A 188 8.28 -8.25 9.66
N LEU A 189 9.29 -8.47 8.80
CA LEU A 189 9.88 -9.80 8.58
C LEU A 189 11.00 -10.15 9.57
N TYR A 190 11.38 -9.21 10.45
CA TYR A 190 12.31 -9.46 11.55
C TYR A 190 11.55 -9.70 12.86
N GLU A 191 12.25 -10.28 13.84
CA GLU A 191 11.67 -10.52 15.15
C GLU A 191 11.19 -9.21 15.79
N PRO A 192 10.01 -9.23 16.46
CA PRO A 192 9.51 -8.06 17.16
C PRO A 192 10.52 -7.49 18.15
N LYS A 193 10.72 -6.17 18.14
CA LYS A 193 11.68 -5.41 18.97
C LYS A 193 13.16 -5.68 18.69
N SER A 194 13.49 -6.41 17.62
CA SER A 194 14.88 -6.53 17.16
C SER A 194 15.43 -5.17 16.70
N ALA A 195 16.76 -5.02 16.75
CA ALA A 195 17.43 -3.81 16.27
C ALA A 195 17.11 -3.53 14.78
N ASP A 196 17.03 -4.58 13.97
CA ASP A 196 16.70 -4.49 12.55
C ASP A 196 15.27 -4.01 12.30
N GLN A 197 14.30 -4.51 13.09
CA GLN A 197 12.93 -4.02 13.04
C GLN A 197 12.86 -2.54 13.40
N VAL A 198 13.50 -2.13 14.51
CA VAL A 198 13.48 -0.74 14.98
C VAL A 198 14.14 0.19 13.97
N ALA A 199 15.27 -0.23 13.39
CA ALA A 199 15.98 0.55 12.37
C ALA A 199 15.12 0.72 11.11
N GLY A 200 14.48 -0.35 10.62
CA GLY A 200 13.61 -0.29 9.45
C GLY A 200 12.38 0.60 9.65
N LEU A 201 11.71 0.49 10.80
CA LEU A 201 10.54 1.34 11.11
C LEU A 201 10.92 2.80 11.34
N THR A 202 12.04 3.07 12.01
CA THR A 202 12.58 4.43 12.16
C THR A 202 12.83 5.05 10.79
N LYS A 203 13.44 4.27 9.88
CA LYS A 203 13.70 4.73 8.52
C LYS A 203 12.42 5.02 7.74
N ALA A 204 11.40 4.18 7.89
CA ALA A 204 10.09 4.41 7.27
C ALA A 204 9.47 5.73 7.78
N CYS A 205 9.51 6.01 9.09
CA CYS A 205 9.03 7.26 9.66
C CYS A 205 9.76 8.49 9.10
N GLU A 206 11.09 8.45 9.00
CA GLU A 206 11.89 9.54 8.43
C GLU A 206 11.48 9.86 7.00
N ILE A 207 11.31 8.82 6.17
CA ILE A 207 10.95 8.97 4.75
C ILE A 207 9.53 9.52 4.61
N LEU A 208 8.57 9.08 5.43
CA LEU A 208 7.19 9.58 5.41
C LEU A 208 7.08 11.03 5.87
N ALA A 209 7.93 11.47 6.79
CA ALA A 209 7.91 12.84 7.29
C ALA A 209 8.32 13.88 6.23
N GLN A 210 9.21 13.52 5.30
CA GLN A 210 9.72 14.43 4.26
C GLN A 210 8.62 15.03 3.37
N PRO A 211 7.79 14.23 2.65
CA PRO A 211 6.76 14.76 1.77
C PRO A 211 5.67 15.55 2.53
N LEU A 212 5.41 15.25 3.81
CA LEU A 212 4.43 16.01 4.62
C LEU A 212 4.84 17.46 4.89
N THR A 213 6.11 17.82 4.67
CA THR A 213 6.56 19.22 4.80
C THR A 213 6.19 20.09 3.60
N VAL A 214 5.87 19.46 2.45
CA VAL A 214 5.62 20.12 1.17
C VAL A 214 4.17 19.92 0.71
N LEU A 215 3.61 18.73 0.92
CA LEU A 215 2.23 18.41 0.56
C LEU A 215 1.23 19.24 1.36
N GLY A 216 0.19 19.72 0.70
CA GLY A 216 -0.95 20.33 1.35
C GLY A 216 -1.65 19.36 2.30
N PRO A 217 -2.22 19.84 3.42
CA PRO A 217 -2.86 18.98 4.42
C PRO A 217 -4.10 18.23 3.90
N ASP A 218 -4.73 18.76 2.85
CA ASP A 218 -5.95 18.22 2.25
C ASP A 218 -5.68 17.39 0.98
N GLU A 219 -4.41 17.13 0.66
CA GLU A 219 -4.06 16.28 -0.48
C GLU A 219 -4.30 14.80 -0.14
N PRO A 220 -4.94 14.01 -1.04
CA PRO A 220 -5.24 12.60 -0.77
C PRO A 220 -4.03 11.75 -0.38
N LEU A 221 -2.86 12.04 -0.96
CA LEU A 221 -1.61 11.36 -0.63
C LEU A 221 -1.13 11.69 0.78
N ALA A 222 -1.34 12.93 1.26
CA ALA A 222 -0.96 13.33 2.61
C ALA A 222 -1.71 12.52 3.66
N TRP A 223 -3.01 12.26 3.48
CA TRP A 223 -3.78 11.42 4.40
C TRP A 223 -3.26 9.98 4.45
N GLN A 224 -2.89 9.41 3.30
CA GLN A 224 -2.31 8.07 3.24
C GLN A 224 -0.94 8.00 3.94
N ILE A 225 -0.10 9.01 3.74
CA ILE A 225 1.23 9.11 4.38
C ILE A 225 1.09 9.25 5.89
N ARG A 226 0.16 10.08 6.38
CA ARG A 226 -0.11 10.23 7.82
C ARG A 226 -0.59 8.93 8.46
N LEU A 227 -1.49 8.21 7.78
CA LEU A 227 -1.96 6.91 8.25
C LEU A 227 -0.81 5.88 8.31
N ASP A 228 0.03 5.80 7.26
CA ASP A 228 1.18 4.90 7.26
C ASP A 228 2.27 5.31 8.28
N LEU A 229 2.38 6.60 8.60
CA LEU A 229 3.23 7.11 9.67
C LEU A 229 2.70 6.68 11.04
N ALA A 230 1.39 6.80 11.28
CA ALA A 230 0.73 6.33 12.50
C ALA A 230 1.00 4.83 12.73
N LEU A 231 0.85 4.03 11.67
CA LEU A 231 1.16 2.60 11.67
C LEU A 231 2.61 2.31 12.11
N CYS A 232 3.59 3.01 11.52
CA CYS A 232 5.00 2.82 11.87
C CYS A 232 5.28 3.27 13.31
N GLN A 233 4.69 4.38 13.75
CA GLN A 233 4.82 4.91 15.10
C GLN A 233 4.23 3.96 16.15
N ARG A 234 3.06 3.37 15.89
CA ARG A 234 2.47 2.34 16.77
C ARG A 234 3.41 1.15 16.92
N LEU A 235 3.96 0.64 15.81
CA LEU A 235 4.88 -0.49 15.84
C LEU A 235 6.18 -0.16 16.61
N LEU A 236 6.64 1.08 16.55
CA LEU A 236 7.76 1.62 17.35
C LEU A 236 7.40 1.95 18.80
N ARG A 237 6.14 1.78 19.22
CA ARG A 237 5.62 2.19 20.54
C ARG A 237 5.64 3.69 20.80
N ASN A 238 5.77 4.52 19.76
CA ASN A 238 5.49 5.96 19.84
C ASN A 238 3.98 6.20 19.69
N LEU A 239 3.22 5.86 20.74
CA LEU A 239 1.76 5.82 20.70
C LEU A 239 1.15 7.23 20.65
N ASP A 240 1.77 8.22 21.29
CA ASP A 240 1.31 9.61 21.24
C ASP A 240 1.42 10.19 19.82
N GLY A 241 2.57 9.95 19.15
CA GLY A 241 2.74 10.35 17.76
C GLY A 241 1.71 9.69 16.83
N ALA A 242 1.42 8.40 17.05
CA ALA A 242 0.41 7.69 16.25
C ALA A 242 -0.99 8.30 16.42
N LYS A 243 -1.38 8.65 17.65
CA LYS A 243 -2.66 9.32 17.94
C LYS A 243 -2.77 10.67 17.25
N GLU A 244 -1.71 11.48 17.30
CA GLU A 244 -1.66 12.78 16.63
C GLU A 244 -1.92 12.65 15.12
N GLN A 245 -1.33 11.64 14.47
CA GLN A 245 -1.58 11.40 13.05
C GLN A 245 -3.00 10.91 12.76
N ILE A 246 -3.54 10.03 13.61
CA ILE A 246 -4.92 9.52 13.49
C ILE A 246 -5.94 10.67 13.56
N GLU A 247 -5.77 11.60 14.51
CA GLU A 247 -6.65 12.77 14.68
C GLU A 247 -6.66 13.69 13.45
N GLN A 248 -5.58 13.69 12.67
CA GLN A 248 -5.49 14.45 11.43
C GLN A 248 -6.20 13.78 10.25
N VAL A 249 -6.41 12.46 10.30
CA VAL A 249 -6.98 11.66 9.21
C VAL A 249 -8.45 11.31 9.43
N ASP A 250 -8.91 11.04 10.67
CA ASP A 250 -10.35 10.77 10.91
C ASP A 250 -11.17 12.07 11.01
N ARG A 251 -11.26 12.78 9.88
CA ARG A 251 -12.03 14.03 9.72
C ARG A 251 -12.96 13.94 8.52
N ASP A 252 -14.01 14.76 8.52
CA ASP A 252 -14.91 14.85 7.37
C ASP A 252 -14.18 15.48 6.16
N GLY A 253 -14.48 15.00 4.96
CA GLY A 253 -13.79 15.37 3.72
C GLY A 253 -12.63 14.45 3.33
N VAL A 254 -12.16 13.59 4.25
CA VAL A 254 -11.20 12.52 3.93
C VAL A 254 -11.95 11.34 3.31
N ASP A 255 -11.33 10.71 2.30
CA ASP A 255 -11.88 9.53 1.63
C ASP A 255 -12.36 8.46 2.64
N PRO A 256 -13.60 7.93 2.48
CA PRO A 256 -14.17 6.97 3.41
C PRO A 256 -13.33 5.72 3.65
N ALA A 257 -12.65 5.18 2.63
CA ALA A 257 -11.82 4.01 2.78
C ALA A 257 -10.56 4.32 3.61
N VAL A 258 -9.97 5.50 3.42
CA VAL A 258 -8.84 5.98 4.25
C VAL A 258 -9.29 6.17 5.71
N ARG A 259 -10.46 6.76 5.95
CA ARG A 259 -11.02 6.91 7.30
C ARG A 259 -11.27 5.59 7.99
N LEU A 260 -11.83 4.60 7.30
CA LEU A 260 -12.05 3.26 7.86
C LEU A 260 -10.74 2.59 8.26
N ARG A 261 -9.68 2.70 7.44
CA ARG A 261 -8.34 2.23 7.80
C ARG A 261 -7.75 3.00 8.99
N CYS A 262 -7.99 4.30 9.07
CA CYS A 262 -7.59 5.14 10.21
C CYS A 262 -8.26 4.68 11.51
N ARG A 263 -9.57 4.41 11.47
CA ARG A 263 -10.33 3.88 12.62
C ARG A 263 -9.85 2.49 13.05
N ALA A 264 -9.47 1.63 12.10
CA ALA A 264 -8.83 0.34 12.40
C ALA A 264 -7.52 0.54 13.18
N GLU A 265 -6.69 1.46 12.72
CA GLU A 265 -5.42 1.77 13.37
C GLU A 265 -5.60 2.43 14.74
N ALA A 266 -6.62 3.28 14.92
CA ALA A 266 -6.97 3.87 16.22
C ALA A 266 -7.28 2.79 17.27
N ILE A 267 -8.04 1.77 16.91
CA ILE A 267 -8.31 0.62 17.78
C ILE A 267 -6.99 -0.08 18.16
N ARG A 268 -6.12 -0.34 17.18
CA ARG A 268 -4.84 -1.02 17.42
C ARG A 268 -3.89 -0.20 18.28
N VAL A 269 -3.94 1.13 18.20
CA VAL A 269 -3.19 2.02 19.10
C VAL A 269 -3.67 1.87 20.54
N GLU A 270 -4.98 1.93 20.82
CA GLU A 270 -5.50 1.75 22.19
C GLU A 270 -5.22 0.34 22.74
N LEU A 271 -5.30 -0.69 21.89
CA LEU A 271 -4.90 -2.05 22.25
C LEU A 271 -3.40 -2.13 22.61
N ALA A 272 -2.54 -1.41 21.88
CA ALA A 272 -1.11 -1.36 22.15
C ALA A 272 -0.76 -0.64 23.46
N VAL A 273 -1.58 0.32 23.91
CA VAL A 273 -1.50 0.99 25.22
C VAL A 273 -2.11 0.13 26.35
N HIS A 274 -2.85 -0.93 26.01
CA HIS A 274 -3.74 -1.66 26.94
C HIS A 274 -4.84 -0.78 27.55
N ASN A 275 -5.29 0.25 26.83
CA ASN A 275 -6.39 1.10 27.26
C ASN A 275 -7.74 0.48 26.86
N LEU A 276 -8.19 -0.49 27.67
CA LEU A 276 -9.40 -1.26 27.39
C LEU A 276 -10.67 -0.42 27.48
N GLN A 277 -10.66 0.66 28.27
CA GLN A 277 -11.81 1.57 28.36
C GLN A 277 -12.05 2.28 27.03
N GLU A 278 -11.01 2.89 26.45
CA GLU A 278 -11.13 3.57 25.16
C GLU A 278 -11.38 2.58 24.01
N THR A 279 -10.75 1.40 24.08
CA THR A 279 -11.04 0.29 23.15
C THR A 279 -12.54 -0.05 23.15
N GLN A 280 -13.18 -0.10 24.32
CA GLN A 280 -14.62 -0.36 24.43
C GLN A 280 -15.46 0.80 23.86
N VAL A 281 -15.03 2.05 24.01
CA VAL A 281 -15.69 3.22 23.42
C VAL A 281 -15.64 3.15 21.90
N LEU A 282 -14.47 2.89 21.31
CA LEU A 282 -14.28 2.76 19.87
C LEU A 282 -15.07 1.58 19.30
N LEU A 283 -15.10 0.44 19.99
CA LEU A 283 -15.92 -0.72 19.59
C LEU A 283 -17.41 -0.36 19.56
N LYS A 284 -17.92 0.27 20.63
CA LYS A 284 -19.33 0.71 20.69
C LYS A 284 -19.65 1.74 19.61
N LYS A 285 -18.72 2.65 19.31
CA LYS A 285 -18.84 3.62 18.21
C LYS A 285 -18.97 2.90 16.86
N GLY A 286 -18.06 1.96 16.56
CA GLY A 286 -18.10 1.18 15.31
C GLY A 286 -19.36 0.33 15.16
N LEU A 287 -19.85 -0.26 16.25
CA LEU A 287 -21.11 -1.02 16.23
C LEU A 287 -22.36 -0.14 16.05
N LYS A 288 -22.33 1.13 16.51
CA LYS A 288 -23.46 2.07 16.41
C LYS A 288 -23.49 2.84 15.09
N GLU A 289 -22.34 3.38 14.68
CA GLU A 289 -22.20 4.15 13.43
C GLU A 289 -22.20 3.25 12.19
N GLY A 290 -22.05 1.94 12.39
CA GLY A 290 -22.02 0.93 11.34
C GLY A 290 -20.59 0.66 10.84
N ARG A 291 -20.40 -0.55 10.31
CA ARG A 291 -19.15 -1.01 9.67
C ARG A 291 -18.93 -0.38 8.28
N THR A 292 -19.85 0.49 7.86
CA THR A 292 -19.87 1.12 6.54
C THR A 292 -19.85 2.63 6.67
N LEU A 293 -19.03 3.31 5.88
CA LEU A 293 -18.98 4.77 5.82
C LEU A 293 -19.22 5.20 4.38
N GLU A 294 -20.30 5.95 4.13
CA GLU A 294 -20.68 6.43 2.79
C GLU A 294 -20.73 5.32 1.71
N GLY A 295 -21.15 4.10 2.11
CA GLY A 295 -21.20 2.93 1.23
C GLY A 295 -19.87 2.17 1.08
N ALA A 296 -18.76 2.70 1.61
CA ALA A 296 -17.50 1.98 1.70
C ALA A 296 -17.50 0.98 2.86
N THR A 297 -16.84 -0.16 2.67
CA THR A 297 -16.57 -1.20 3.67
C THR A 297 -15.07 -1.40 3.81
N SER A 298 -14.61 -1.91 4.95
CA SER A 298 -13.19 -2.22 5.16
C SER A 298 -13.03 -3.50 5.98
N ALA A 299 -12.53 -4.54 5.33
CA ALA A 299 -12.19 -5.80 6.00
C ALA A 299 -11.12 -5.59 7.11
N ASP A 300 -10.22 -4.62 6.94
CA ASP A 300 -9.23 -4.28 7.95
C ASP A 300 -9.86 -3.64 9.19
N TYR A 301 -10.91 -2.83 9.01
CA TYR A 301 -11.67 -2.26 10.12
C TYR A 301 -12.48 -3.33 10.85
N ASP A 302 -13.15 -4.22 10.11
CA ASP A 302 -13.87 -5.35 10.68
C ASP A 302 -12.93 -6.25 11.49
N PHE A 303 -11.73 -6.51 10.97
CA PHE A 303 -10.71 -7.28 11.68
C PHE A 303 -10.23 -6.56 12.95
N ALA A 304 -9.99 -5.24 12.92
CA ALA A 304 -9.62 -4.49 14.11
C ALA A 304 -10.73 -4.49 15.19
N LEU A 305 -12.00 -4.43 14.79
CA LEU A 305 -13.13 -4.59 15.72
C LEU A 305 -13.13 -5.97 16.36
N PHE A 306 -12.84 -7.02 15.60
CA PHE A 306 -12.68 -8.38 16.12
C PHE A 306 -11.49 -8.48 17.11
N GLU A 307 -10.33 -7.89 16.78
CA GLU A 307 -9.18 -7.81 17.69
C GLU A 307 -9.55 -7.14 19.03
N ALA A 308 -10.31 -6.04 18.97
CA ALA A 308 -10.81 -5.33 20.16
C ALA A 308 -11.75 -6.18 21.01
N GLN A 309 -12.71 -6.87 20.38
CA GLN A 309 -13.63 -7.77 21.07
C GLN A 309 -12.87 -8.91 21.77
N LEU A 310 -11.90 -9.52 21.08
CA LEU A 310 -11.09 -10.60 21.62
C LEU A 310 -10.26 -10.14 22.83
N ALA A 311 -9.69 -8.94 22.77
CA ALA A 311 -8.95 -8.36 23.88
C ALA A 311 -9.83 -8.11 25.11
N LEU A 312 -11.02 -7.52 24.91
CA LEU A 312 -11.99 -7.26 25.97
C LEU A 312 -12.54 -8.56 26.59
N TRP A 313 -12.80 -9.57 25.76
CA TRP A 313 -13.20 -10.91 26.22
C TRP A 313 -12.13 -11.55 27.13
N ARG A 314 -10.87 -11.55 26.69
CA ARG A 314 -9.75 -12.09 27.47
C ARG A 314 -9.57 -11.37 28.81
N ASP A 315 -9.78 -10.06 28.84
CA ASP A 315 -9.72 -9.29 30.08
C ASP A 315 -10.88 -9.64 31.04
N ALA A 316 -12.10 -9.75 30.52
CA ALA A 316 -13.26 -10.17 31.31
C ALA A 316 -13.09 -11.58 31.89
N GLU A 317 -12.52 -12.52 31.12
CA GLU A 317 -12.17 -13.86 31.62
C GLU A 317 -11.14 -13.80 32.76
N ARG A 318 -10.08 -12.99 32.61
CA ARG A 318 -9.08 -12.78 33.66
C ARG A 318 -9.68 -12.16 34.92
N ALA A 319 -10.60 -11.21 34.75
CA ALA A 319 -11.35 -10.57 35.83
C ALA A 319 -12.44 -11.49 36.44
N LYS A 320 -12.66 -12.67 35.87
CA LYS A 320 -13.74 -13.62 36.24
C LYS A 320 -15.15 -13.03 36.12
N ASP A 321 -15.33 -12.01 35.29
CA ASP A 321 -16.64 -11.45 34.96
C ASP A 321 -17.31 -12.30 33.87
N LYS A 322 -18.04 -13.32 34.32
CA LYS A 322 -18.71 -14.29 33.44
C LYS A 322 -19.80 -13.67 32.57
N LEU A 323 -20.41 -12.57 33.00
CA LEU A 323 -21.48 -11.91 32.24
C LEU A 323 -20.89 -11.14 31.07
N MET A 324 -19.85 -10.35 31.32
CA MET A 324 -19.18 -9.59 30.27
C MET A 324 -18.42 -10.51 29.30
N ALA A 325 -17.78 -11.57 29.80
CA ALA A 325 -17.12 -12.55 28.94
C ALA A 325 -18.12 -13.22 27.97
N LYS A 326 -19.30 -13.62 28.46
CA LYS A 326 -20.33 -14.21 27.60
C LYS A 326 -20.88 -13.20 26.59
N ALA A 327 -21.08 -11.94 27.00
CA ALA A 327 -21.55 -10.89 26.08
C ALA A 327 -20.59 -10.64 24.92
N TYR A 328 -19.27 -10.63 25.17
CA TYR A 328 -18.27 -10.48 24.11
C TYR A 328 -18.14 -11.75 23.25
N GLN A 329 -18.34 -12.93 23.82
CA GLN A 329 -18.37 -14.19 23.07
C GLN A 329 -19.57 -14.26 22.11
N ASP A 330 -20.77 -13.87 22.57
CA ASP A 330 -21.98 -13.88 21.74
C ASP A 330 -21.92 -12.81 20.63
N GLN A 331 -21.17 -11.72 20.84
CA GLN A 331 -20.93 -10.65 19.84
C GLN A 331 -19.83 -10.96 18.83
N THR A 332 -18.95 -11.93 19.10
CA THR A 332 -17.88 -12.34 18.16
C THR A 332 -18.34 -13.41 17.18
N LEU A 333 -19.44 -14.11 17.48
CA LEU A 333 -20.02 -15.19 16.67
C LEU A 333 -21.12 -14.71 15.69
N ASN A 334 -21.53 -13.44 15.75
CA ASN A 334 -22.54 -12.81 14.89
C ASN A 334 -21.91 -11.77 13.96
#